data_AF-A0A5J5ADR3-F1
#
_entry.id   AF-A0A5J5ADR3-F1
#
_cell.length_a   1.000
_cell.length_b   1.000
_cell.length_c   1.000
_cell.angle_alpha   90.00
_cell.angle_beta   90.00
_cell.angle_gamma   90.00
#
_symmetry.space_group_name_H-M   'P 1'
#
loop_
_entity.id
_entity.type
_entity.pdbx_description
1 polymer ?
#
loop_
_entity_poly.entity_id
_entity_poly.type
_entity_poly.pdbx_seq_one_letter_code
_entity_poly.pdbx_strand_id
1 'polypeptide(L)'
;MVILVYPVNTHGLELRALKDLRIRVVALNLTTWLGNNNLSGSIPDISPLKHLEILHLEDNRLSGEIPPSLGNIDRLRELFLQYNNLTGQVPNNLIGKPGLTLRVSPGNQFLSPPPS
;
A
#
# COMPACT_ATOMS: atom_id res chain seq x y z
N MET A 1 21.18 6.71 2.75
CA MET A 1 21.12 6.24 1.35
C MET A 1 19.88 6.84 0.73
N VAL A 2 20.07 7.84 -0.11
CA VAL A 2 19.02 8.65 -0.73
C VAL A 2 18.53 7.91 -1.97
N ILE A 3 17.23 7.62 -2.06
CA ILE A 3 16.59 7.29 -3.33
C ILE A 3 15.61 8.44 -3.60
N LEU A 4 15.99 9.29 -4.54
CA LEU A 4 15.10 10.23 -5.18
C LEU A 4 14.29 9.43 -6.20
N VAL A 5 12.97 9.32 -5.99
CA VAL A 5 12.05 8.95 -7.07
C VAL A 5 11.26 10.21 -7.37
N TYR A 6 11.64 10.89 -8.45
CA TYR A 6 10.84 11.97 -9.03
C TYR A 6 9.63 11.33 -9.74
N PRO A 7 8.39 11.75 -9.48
CA PRO A 7 7.35 11.65 -10.48
C PRO A 7 7.54 12.79 -11.48
N VAL A 8 7.45 12.43 -12.75
CA VAL A 8 7.27 13.34 -13.88
C VAL A 8 6.23 14.41 -13.51
N ASN A 9 6.64 15.67 -13.58
CA ASN A 9 5.86 16.91 -13.70
C ASN A 9 4.54 17.00 -12.92
N THR A 10 4.52 17.78 -11.84
CA THR A 10 3.62 18.95 -11.71
C THR A 10 4.12 19.85 -10.59
N HIS A 11 4.08 21.15 -10.86
CA HIS A 11 4.78 22.20 -10.12
C HIS A 11 4.26 22.41 -8.70
N GLY A 12 5.22 22.56 -7.76
CA GLY A 12 5.17 23.51 -6.65
C GLY A 12 4.03 23.38 -5.64
N LEU A 13 4.26 22.63 -4.56
CA LEU A 13 3.74 22.95 -3.22
C LEU A 13 4.61 22.30 -2.13
N GLU A 14 4.75 23.02 -1.03
CA GLU A 14 5.98 23.13 -0.23
C GLU A 14 6.31 21.95 0.69
N LEU A 15 7.60 21.59 0.65
CA LEU A 15 8.30 20.54 1.40
C LEU A 15 8.55 20.83 2.90
N ARG A 16 7.86 21.78 3.54
CA ARG A 16 8.24 22.25 4.90
C ARG A 16 7.43 21.68 6.06
N ALA A 17 6.20 21.21 5.86
CA ALA A 17 5.32 20.73 6.94
C ALA A 17 5.51 19.24 7.32
N LEU A 18 6.59 18.62 6.85
CA LEU A 18 6.60 17.18 6.63
C LEU A 18 7.89 16.48 7.08
N LYS A 19 8.44 16.99 8.18
CA LYS A 19 9.60 16.42 8.88
C LYS A 19 9.23 15.23 9.79
N ASP A 20 7.95 15.02 10.09
CA ASP A 20 7.53 14.06 11.12
C ASP A 20 6.79 12.80 10.62
N LEU A 21 6.69 12.55 9.30
CA LEU A 21 6.09 11.30 8.79
C LEU A 21 7.13 10.36 8.17
N ARG A 22 7.33 9.20 8.82
CA ARG A 22 8.07 8.04 8.29
C ARG A 22 7.42 7.37 7.06
N ILE A 23 6.25 7.81 6.61
CA ILE A 23 5.65 7.41 5.33
C ILE A 23 4.93 8.65 4.78
N ARG A 24 5.48 9.30 3.76
CA ARG A 24 4.78 10.38 3.02
C ARG A 24 4.46 9.91 1.63
N VAL A 25 3.31 9.26 1.50
CA VAL A 25 2.67 9.09 0.19
C VAL A 25 1.96 10.41 -0.12
N VAL A 26 2.63 11.30 -0.86
CA VAL A 26 1.96 12.42 -1.50
C VAL A 26 1.30 11.87 -2.76
N ALA A 27 0.16 11.18 -2.60
CA ALA A 27 -0.67 10.73 -3.70
C ALA A 27 -1.50 11.92 -4.20
N LEU A 28 -0.93 12.73 -5.08
CA LEU A 28 -1.73 13.57 -5.95
C LEU A 28 -2.30 12.68 -7.06
N ASN A 29 -3.44 12.08 -6.72
CA ASN A 29 -4.47 11.53 -7.59
C ASN A 29 -4.09 10.35 -8.51
N LEU A 30 -4.91 9.30 -8.40
CA LEU A 30 -5.04 8.13 -9.29
C LEU A 30 -4.11 6.94 -9.00
N THR A 31 -2.79 7.10 -8.95
CA THR A 31 -1.88 5.94 -8.92
C THR A 31 -0.63 6.14 -8.07
N THR A 32 -0.29 5.15 -7.23
CA THR A 32 0.93 5.14 -6.43
C THR A 32 1.72 3.84 -6.66
N TRP A 33 2.90 3.97 -7.26
CA TRP A 33 3.88 2.89 -7.43
C TRP A 33 5.04 3.09 -6.45
N LEU A 34 5.15 2.20 -5.47
CA LEU A 34 6.24 2.19 -4.48
C LEU A 34 6.88 0.79 -4.35
N GLY A 35 6.63 -0.08 -5.32
CA GLY A 35 7.25 -1.41 -5.37
C GLY A 35 8.78 -1.33 -5.47
N ASN A 36 9.48 -2.38 -5.02
CA ASN A 36 10.93 -2.52 -5.08
C ASN A 36 11.69 -1.37 -4.39
N ASN A 37 11.33 -1.12 -3.13
CA ASN A 37 11.96 -0.11 -2.27
C ASN A 37 12.39 -0.74 -0.92
N ASN A 38 12.95 0.08 -0.03
CA ASN A 38 13.28 -0.33 1.34
C ASN A 38 12.25 0.20 2.36
N LEU A 39 10.97 0.34 1.97
CA LEU A 39 9.92 0.78 2.89
C LEU A 39 9.72 -0.26 3.99
N SER A 40 9.45 0.20 5.20
CA SER A 40 9.32 -0.65 6.39
C SER A 40 8.30 -0.06 7.36
N GLY A 41 7.85 -0.88 8.33
CA GLY A 41 6.75 -0.53 9.22
C GLY A 41 5.41 -1.01 8.68
N SER A 42 4.31 -0.62 9.33
CA SER A 42 2.96 -1.00 8.93
C SER A 42 2.40 -0.14 7.82
N ILE A 43 1.45 -0.71 7.07
CA ILE A 43 0.64 0.05 6.12
C ILE A 43 -0.29 0.96 6.95
N PRO A 44 -0.20 2.29 6.83
CA PRO A 44 -1.09 3.19 7.55
C PRO A 44 -2.50 3.14 6.96
N ASP A 45 -3.49 3.64 7.71
CA ASP A 45 -4.83 3.82 7.16
C ASP A 45 -4.82 4.93 6.11
N ILE A 46 -5.02 4.53 4.85
CA ILE A 46 -5.09 5.42 3.69
C ILE A 46 -6.50 5.44 3.08
N SER A 47 -7.51 4.96 3.80
CA SER A 47 -8.91 5.01 3.38
C SER A 47 -9.49 6.40 3.08
N PRO A 48 -8.90 7.54 3.54
CA PRO A 48 -9.29 8.86 3.07
C PRO A 48 -8.94 9.15 1.60
N LEU A 49 -8.03 8.39 0.97
CA LEU A 49 -7.64 8.56 -0.43
C LEU A 49 -8.69 7.98 -1.39
N LYS A 50 -9.89 8.58 -1.44
CA LYS A 50 -11.05 8.07 -2.19
C LYS A 50 -10.85 7.97 -3.71
N HIS A 51 -9.85 8.65 -4.25
CA HIS A 51 -9.51 8.64 -5.67
C HIS A 51 -8.36 7.69 -6.05
N LEU A 52 -7.81 6.94 -5.08
CA LEU A 52 -6.75 5.99 -5.36
C LEU A 52 -7.29 4.79 -6.16
N GLU A 53 -6.69 4.54 -7.32
CA GLU A 53 -7.07 3.43 -8.19
C GLU A 53 -6.06 2.29 -8.15
N ILE A 54 -4.78 2.61 -7.98
CA ILE A 54 -3.69 1.65 -8.05
C ILE A 54 -2.72 1.90 -6.89
N LEU A 55 -2.42 0.85 -6.14
CA LEU A 55 -1.43 0.85 -5.06
C LEU A 55 -0.52 -0.37 -5.16
N HIS A 56 0.73 -0.12 -5.54
CA HIS A 56 1.77 -1.16 -5.63
C HIS A 56 2.81 -0.92 -4.53
N LEU A 57 2.93 -1.89 -3.62
CA LEU A 57 3.83 -1.87 -2.46
C LEU A 57 4.69 -3.14 -2.38
N GLU A 58 4.71 -3.95 -3.44
CA GLU A 58 5.48 -5.19 -3.50
C GLU A 58 6.99 -4.98 -3.35
N ASP A 59 7.74 -6.03 -3.02
CA ASP A 59 9.21 -5.99 -2.90
C ASP A 59 9.69 -4.89 -1.95
N ASN A 60 9.19 -4.93 -0.71
CA ASN A 60 9.54 -4.01 0.37
C ASN A 60 9.74 -4.79 1.68
N ARG A 61 9.85 -4.10 2.82
CA ARG A 61 10.02 -4.67 4.17
C ARG A 61 8.86 -4.29 5.09
N LEU A 62 7.66 -4.08 4.52
CA LEU A 62 6.46 -3.73 5.27
C LEU A 62 6.04 -4.89 6.16
N SER A 63 5.52 -4.60 7.35
CA SER A 63 5.24 -5.58 8.41
C SER A 63 3.91 -5.31 9.11
N GLY A 64 3.37 -6.29 9.82
CA GLY A 64 2.06 -6.17 10.46
C GLY A 64 0.92 -6.51 9.50
N GLU A 65 -0.31 -6.16 9.88
CA GLU A 65 -1.52 -6.58 9.15
C GLU A 65 -1.88 -5.65 7.98
N ILE A 66 -2.65 -6.18 7.03
CA ILE A 66 -3.27 -5.38 5.98
C ILE A 66 -4.48 -4.64 6.57
N PRO A 67 -4.53 -3.29 6.55
CA PRO A 67 -5.66 -2.56 7.07
C PRO A 67 -6.95 -2.91 6.30
N PRO A 68 -8.02 -3.36 6.98
CA PRO A 68 -9.31 -3.62 6.33
C PRO A 68 -9.87 -2.37 5.63
N SER A 69 -9.51 -1.19 6.12
CA SER A 69 -9.96 0.09 5.56
C SER A 69 -9.57 0.31 4.09
N LEU A 70 -8.56 -0.41 3.56
CA LEU A 70 -8.22 -0.42 2.14
C LEU A 70 -9.38 -0.89 1.25
N GLY A 71 -10.25 -1.79 1.76
CA GLY A 71 -11.44 -2.22 1.04
C GLY A 71 -12.49 -1.12 0.87
N ASN A 72 -12.43 -0.05 1.67
CA ASN A 72 -13.35 1.10 1.63
C ASN A 72 -12.94 2.18 0.61
N ILE A 73 -11.91 1.91 -0.20
CA ILE A 73 -11.50 2.77 -1.31
C ILE A 73 -12.22 2.27 -2.56
N ASP A 74 -13.32 2.91 -2.90
CA ASP A 74 -14.24 2.44 -3.95
C ASP A 74 -13.55 2.29 -5.30
N ARG A 75 -12.63 3.20 -5.63
CA ARG A 75 -11.93 3.24 -6.91
C ARG A 75 -10.71 2.31 -6.99
N LEU A 76 -10.31 1.67 -5.91
CA LEU A 76 -9.13 0.81 -5.88
C LEU A 76 -9.37 -0.44 -6.76
N ARG A 77 -8.56 -0.57 -7.79
CA ARG A 77 -8.58 -1.63 -8.81
C ARG A 77 -7.35 -2.53 -8.72
N GLU A 78 -6.24 -2.02 -8.22
CA GLU A 78 -5.02 -2.82 -8.06
C GLU A 78 -4.38 -2.61 -6.69
N LEU A 79 -4.10 -3.72 -6.01
CA LEU A 79 -3.39 -3.75 -4.74
C LEU A 79 -2.36 -4.88 -4.73
N PHE A 80 -1.09 -4.53 -4.87
CA PHE A 80 0.02 -5.48 -4.89
C PHE A 80 0.87 -5.33 -3.63
N LEU A 81 1.04 -6.44 -2.90
CA LEU A 81 1.62 -6.51 -1.56
C LEU A 81 2.64 -7.66 -1.41
N GLN A 82 2.85 -8.49 -2.44
CA GLN A 82 3.78 -9.62 -2.39
C GLN A 82 5.23 -9.19 -2.05
N TYR A 83 6.05 -10.12 -1.57
CA TYR A 83 7.44 -9.84 -1.16
C TYR A 83 7.56 -8.71 -0.11
N ASN A 84 6.82 -8.86 0.99
CA ASN A 84 6.93 -8.06 2.21
C ASN A 84 6.98 -8.99 3.44
N ASN A 85 6.94 -8.44 4.66
CA ASN A 85 6.85 -9.15 5.94
C ASN A 85 5.46 -9.01 6.59
N LEU A 86 4.40 -8.87 5.79
CA LEU A 86 3.02 -8.71 6.29
C LEU A 86 2.53 -10.01 6.97
N THR A 87 1.75 -9.85 8.02
CA THR A 87 1.25 -10.94 8.89
C THR A 87 -0.28 -10.92 8.95
N GLY A 88 -0.87 -11.88 9.66
CA GLY A 88 -2.31 -11.93 9.92
C GLY A 88 -3.10 -12.56 8.77
N GLN A 89 -4.32 -12.10 8.56
CA GLN A 89 -5.22 -12.59 7.51
C GLN A 89 -5.49 -11.49 6.49
N VAL A 90 -5.79 -11.88 5.25
CA VAL A 90 -6.25 -10.93 4.23
C VAL A 90 -7.70 -10.53 4.54
N PRO A 91 -8.01 -9.23 4.69
CA PRO A 91 -9.37 -8.78 4.99
C PRO A 91 -10.40 -9.25 3.94
N ASN A 92 -11.55 -9.76 4.41
CA ASN A 92 -12.62 -10.28 3.54
C ASN A 92 -13.15 -9.25 2.54
N ASN A 93 -13.17 -7.97 2.92
CA ASN A 93 -13.61 -6.87 2.06
C ASN A 93 -12.58 -6.50 0.97
N LEU A 94 -11.38 -7.08 0.99
CA LEU A 94 -10.42 -7.04 -0.12
C LEU A 94 -10.55 -8.28 -1.00
N ILE A 95 -10.70 -9.47 -0.41
CA ILE A 95 -10.88 -10.73 -1.18
C ILE A 95 -12.14 -10.68 -2.05
N GLY A 96 -13.24 -10.15 -1.52
CA GLY A 96 -14.53 -10.09 -2.21
C GLY A 96 -14.79 -8.79 -2.97
N LYS A 97 -13.83 -7.86 -3.08
CA LYS A 97 -14.07 -6.55 -3.71
C LYS A 97 -14.22 -6.69 -5.23
N PRO A 98 -15.37 -6.32 -5.83
CA PRO A 98 -15.56 -6.42 -7.27
C PRO A 98 -14.56 -5.54 -8.03
N GLY A 99 -13.92 -6.11 -9.05
CA GLY A 99 -12.98 -5.39 -9.92
C GLY A 99 -11.61 -5.09 -9.29
N LEU A 100 -11.34 -5.56 -8.05
CA LEU A 100 -10.02 -5.47 -7.44
C LEU A 100 -9.14 -6.64 -7.88
N THR A 101 -7.97 -6.32 -8.42
CA THR A 101 -6.87 -7.27 -8.59
C THR A 101 -5.98 -7.20 -7.34
N LEU A 102 -6.03 -8.26 -6.52
CA LEU A 102 -5.27 -8.37 -5.28
C LEU A 102 -4.10 -9.36 -5.45
N ARG A 103 -2.88 -8.95 -5.10
CA ARG A 103 -1.70 -9.82 -5.04
C ARG A 103 -1.04 -9.73 -3.66
N VAL A 104 -0.95 -10.86 -2.95
CA VAL A 104 -0.54 -10.88 -1.53
C VAL A 104 0.57 -11.89 -1.19
N SER A 105 0.61 -13.09 -1.74
CA SER A 105 1.68 -14.07 -1.45
C SER A 105 2.51 -14.30 -2.73
N PRO A 106 3.85 -14.50 -2.73
CA PRO A 106 4.69 -15.05 -1.64
C PRO A 106 5.78 -14.09 -1.12
N GLY A 107 6.28 -14.38 0.09
CA GLY A 107 7.23 -13.55 0.86
C GLY A 107 6.64 -13.05 2.18
N ASN A 108 5.32 -12.83 2.20
CA ASN A 108 4.55 -12.50 3.40
C ASN A 108 4.33 -13.71 4.32
N GLN A 109 4.00 -13.43 5.58
CA GLN A 109 3.83 -14.37 6.68
C GLN A 109 2.36 -14.47 7.12
N PHE A 110 1.44 -14.56 6.16
CA PHE A 110 0.02 -14.73 6.48
C PHE A 110 -0.19 -16.04 7.25
N LEU A 111 -1.05 -15.97 8.26
CA LEU A 111 -1.51 -17.16 8.95
C LEU A 111 -2.20 -18.04 7.90
N SER A 112 -1.71 -19.25 7.68
CA SER A 112 -2.41 -20.26 6.89
C SER A 112 -3.85 -20.34 7.37
N PRO A 113 -4.85 -20.55 6.48
CA PRO A 113 -6.22 -20.73 6.94
C PRO A 113 -6.23 -21.82 8.03
N PRO A 114 -7.00 -21.65 9.12
CA PRO A 114 -7.08 -22.66 10.16
C PRO A 114 -7.45 -24.01 9.51
N PRO A 115 -6.83 -25.12 9.94
CA PRO A 115 -7.15 -26.44 9.39
C PRO A 115 -8.64 -26.71 9.58
N SER A 116 -9.26 -27.19 8.50
CA SER A 116 -10.69 -27.55 8.36
C SER A 116 -11.19 -28.49 9.44
#